data_AF-A0A4S4DJW6-F1
#
_entry.id   AF-A0A4S4DJW6-F1
#
_cell.length_a   1.000
_cell.length_b   1.000
_cell.length_c   1.000
_cell.angle_alpha   90.00
_cell.angle_beta   90.00
_cell.angle_gamma   90.00
#
_symmetry.space_group_name_H-M   'P 1'
#
loop_
_entity.id
_entity.type
_entity.pdbx_description
1 polymer ?
#
loop_
_entity_poly.entity_id
_entity_poly.type
_entity_poly.pdbx_seq_one_letter_code
_entity_poly.pdbx_strand_id
1 'polypeptide(L)'
;MGGKSTLAVVLFVILVFEGYFGERGVATTVTYDGKALVIDGKRRILQSGSIHYPRSTPEVWPELIRKSKEGGLDVIETYIFWNYHEPVKGEIENEYGNVEWAYGIEGQSYVKWAAEMAVGLNTTVPWVMCVQKDAPDPVINTCNGFYCDRFTPNSPSKPKMWTENYSGWFLSFGYAVPYRPVEDLAFAVARFFETGGTFQNYYMVGLINLYFGGTNFGRTAGGPLIATSYDYDAPLDEYGFIRQPKFGHLRDLHLAIKQCEEYLVNANPIQQSLGRNLEAHVYYKTSNDCAAFLANYDSSSGANVTFNGNSYFLPAWVSKFPRKLDTATKCCTKFSFITEKDPSSWSLPYAQMSQ
;
A
#
# COMPACT_ATOMS: atom_id res chain seq x y z
N MET A 1 -42.25 45.19 18.61
CA MET A 1 -40.90 44.71 18.21
C MET A 1 -41.00 43.20 17.99
N GLY A 2 -40.47 42.64 16.90
CA GLY A 2 -40.55 41.18 16.69
C GLY A 2 -40.20 40.63 15.30
N GLY A 3 -40.38 41.39 14.21
CA GLY A 3 -40.23 40.83 12.85
C GLY A 3 -38.80 40.69 12.29
N LYS A 4 -37.84 41.51 12.73
CA LYS A 4 -36.50 41.57 12.10
C LYS A 4 -35.53 40.49 12.57
N SER A 5 -35.72 39.94 13.77
CA SER A 5 -34.85 38.89 14.33
C SER A 5 -35.07 37.54 13.62
N THR A 6 -36.34 37.14 13.49
CA THR A 6 -36.72 35.84 12.91
C THR A 6 -36.27 35.67 11.47
N LEU A 7 -36.36 36.74 10.65
CA LEU A 7 -35.91 36.70 9.26
C LEU A 7 -34.39 36.49 9.13
N ALA A 8 -33.60 37.13 10.01
CA ALA A 8 -32.15 36.96 10.05
C ALA A 8 -31.75 35.55 10.50
N VAL A 9 -32.45 34.98 11.48
CA VAL A 9 -32.22 33.59 11.92
C VAL A 9 -32.58 32.59 10.81
N VAL A 10 -33.69 32.78 10.11
CA VAL A 10 -34.09 31.90 8.99
C VAL A 10 -33.09 31.99 7.83
N LEU A 11 -32.63 33.18 7.46
CA LEU A 11 -31.58 33.36 6.45
C LEU A 11 -30.24 32.71 6.87
N PHE A 12 -29.86 32.83 8.14
CA PHE A 12 -28.64 32.19 8.65
C PHE A 12 -28.75 30.66 8.66
N VAL A 13 -29.91 30.10 9.02
CA VAL A 13 -30.16 28.65 8.96
C VAL A 13 -30.16 28.14 7.52
N ILE A 14 -30.74 28.87 6.56
CA ILE A 14 -30.70 28.50 5.14
C ILE A 14 -29.25 28.50 4.62
N LEU A 15 -28.48 29.56 4.90
CA LEU A 15 -27.07 29.64 4.49
C LEU A 15 -26.19 28.55 5.13
N VAL A 16 -26.47 28.16 6.38
CA VAL A 16 -25.78 27.04 7.04
C VAL A 16 -26.19 25.68 6.45
N PHE A 17 -27.44 25.50 6.02
CA PHE A 17 -27.90 24.26 5.36
C PHE A 17 -27.42 24.15 3.90
N GLU A 18 -27.42 25.24 3.13
CA GLU A 18 -26.83 25.29 1.78
C GLU A 18 -25.30 25.05 1.85
N GLY A 19 -24.63 25.58 2.87
CA GLY A 19 -23.22 25.29 3.16
C GLY A 19 -22.92 23.84 3.58
N TYR A 20 -23.93 23.06 3.97
CA TYR A 20 -23.79 21.64 4.35
C TYR A 20 -24.13 20.65 3.23
N PHE A 21 -24.75 21.11 2.13
CA PHE A 21 -25.10 20.31 0.96
C PHE A 21 -24.45 20.87 -0.32
N GLY A 22 -23.13 21.09 -0.27
CA GLY A 22 -22.38 21.91 -1.24
C GLY A 22 -21.25 21.25 -2.03
N GLU A 23 -20.81 20.01 -1.72
CA GLU A 23 -19.82 19.29 -2.56
C GLU A 23 -20.23 17.83 -2.80
N ARG A 24 -21.10 17.60 -3.79
CA ARG A 24 -21.00 16.37 -4.59
C ARG A 24 -19.84 16.57 -5.56
N GLY A 25 -18.65 16.17 -5.13
CA GLY A 25 -17.41 16.25 -5.91
C GLY A 25 -17.61 15.70 -7.33
N VAL A 26 -17.21 16.51 -8.30
CA VAL A 26 -17.26 16.21 -9.74
C VAL A 26 -16.41 14.97 -10.05
N ALA A 27 -16.75 14.26 -11.12
CA ALA A 27 -16.13 12.99 -11.54
C ALA A 27 -14.61 12.95 -11.35
N THR A 28 -14.15 12.05 -10.48
CA THR A 28 -12.72 11.89 -10.17
C THR A 28 -11.93 11.55 -11.43
N THR A 29 -11.03 12.44 -11.82
CA THR A 29 -10.16 12.23 -12.98
C THR A 29 -8.87 11.59 -12.51
N VAL A 30 -8.61 10.35 -12.94
CA VAL A 30 -7.37 9.62 -12.62
C VAL A 30 -6.53 9.49 -13.89
N THR A 31 -5.34 10.09 -13.87
CA THR A 31 -4.31 9.95 -14.90
C THR A 31 -2.97 9.65 -14.24
N TYR A 32 -1.87 9.70 -15.00
CA TYR A 32 -0.53 9.56 -14.48
C TYR A 32 0.46 10.41 -15.29
N ASP A 33 1.63 10.61 -14.72
CA ASP A 33 2.81 11.08 -15.43
C ASP A 33 4.04 10.25 -15.03
N GLY A 34 5.22 10.65 -15.50
CA GLY A 34 6.49 10.01 -15.17
C GLY A 34 6.88 10.03 -13.69
N LYS A 35 6.07 10.69 -12.84
CA LYS A 35 6.30 10.80 -11.41
C LYS A 35 5.30 10.00 -10.60
N ALA A 36 4.00 10.24 -10.76
CA ALA A 36 2.96 9.67 -9.89
C ALA A 36 1.63 9.43 -10.63
N LEU A 37 0.71 8.72 -9.96
CA LEU A 37 -0.71 8.84 -10.29
C LEU A 37 -1.20 10.25 -9.94
N VAL A 38 -2.01 10.82 -10.82
CA VAL A 38 -2.60 12.16 -10.72
C VAL A 38 -4.09 11.98 -10.51
N ILE A 39 -4.59 12.39 -9.35
CA ILE A 39 -6.00 12.34 -8.98
C ILE A 39 -6.49 13.79 -8.85
N ASP A 40 -7.49 14.16 -9.64
CA ASP A 40 -8.08 15.51 -9.69
C ASP A 40 -7.02 16.61 -9.88
N GLY A 41 -6.11 16.37 -10.83
CA GLY A 41 -5.01 17.27 -11.17
C GLY A 41 -3.85 17.30 -10.17
N LYS A 42 -3.91 16.53 -9.07
CA LYS A 42 -2.87 16.48 -8.04
C LYS A 42 -2.14 15.14 -8.08
N ARG A 43 -0.81 15.16 -8.20
CA ARG A 43 0.04 13.98 -7.95
C ARG A 43 -0.15 13.51 -6.50
N ARG A 44 -0.20 12.20 -6.29
CA ARG A 44 -0.40 11.58 -4.97
C ARG A 44 0.69 10.56 -4.65
N ILE A 45 1.06 10.48 -3.37
CA ILE A 45 1.72 9.29 -2.81
C ILE A 45 0.61 8.41 -2.24
N LEU A 46 0.52 7.16 -2.69
CA LEU A 46 -0.59 6.28 -2.35
C LEU A 46 -0.09 5.05 -1.59
N GLN A 47 -0.63 4.86 -0.39
CA GLN A 47 -0.45 3.67 0.43
C GLN A 47 -1.69 2.79 0.28
N SER A 48 -1.48 1.58 -0.21
CA SER A 48 -2.52 0.62 -0.51
C SER A 48 -2.38 -0.62 0.37
N GLY A 49 -3.49 -1.26 0.67
CA GLY A 49 -3.50 -2.57 1.31
C GLY A 49 -4.65 -3.39 0.76
N SER A 50 -4.38 -4.65 0.45
CA SER A 50 -5.39 -5.46 -0.23
C SER A 50 -6.46 -6.00 0.75
N ILE A 51 -7.73 -6.06 0.35
CA ILE A 51 -8.81 -6.72 1.13
C ILE A 51 -9.72 -7.47 0.17
N HIS A 52 -9.75 -8.79 0.27
CA HIS A 52 -10.48 -9.68 -0.65
C HIS A 52 -11.78 -10.12 0.00
N TYR A 53 -12.86 -9.60 -0.56
CA TYR A 53 -14.21 -9.79 -0.05
C TYR A 53 -14.64 -11.25 0.19
N PRO A 54 -14.21 -12.30 -0.55
CA PRO A 54 -14.63 -13.68 -0.25
C PRO A 54 -13.92 -14.32 0.95
N ARG A 55 -12.85 -13.70 1.47
CA ARG A 55 -12.05 -14.18 2.63
C ARG A 55 -12.49 -13.61 3.97
N SER A 56 -13.51 -12.77 3.95
CA SER A 56 -14.18 -12.19 5.10
C SER A 56 -15.69 -12.26 4.86
N THR A 57 -16.50 -12.10 5.89
CA THR A 57 -17.95 -12.00 5.72
C THR A 57 -18.36 -10.53 5.51
N PRO A 58 -19.49 -10.24 4.83
CA PRO A 58 -19.95 -8.87 4.59
C PRO A 58 -20.07 -8.01 5.86
N GLU A 59 -20.37 -8.64 7.00
CA GLU A 59 -20.52 -8.00 8.30
C GLU A 59 -19.22 -7.41 8.83
N VAL A 60 -18.06 -7.98 8.46
CA VAL A 60 -16.74 -7.49 8.94
C VAL A 60 -16.05 -6.53 7.95
N TRP A 61 -16.46 -6.47 6.68
CA TRP A 61 -15.85 -5.56 5.69
C TRP A 61 -15.78 -4.09 6.15
N PRO A 62 -16.83 -3.47 6.75
CA PRO A 62 -16.76 -2.08 7.19
C PRO A 62 -15.68 -1.87 8.28
N GLU A 63 -15.50 -2.85 9.17
CA GLU A 63 -14.52 -2.80 10.25
C GLU A 63 -13.08 -3.01 9.73
N LEU A 64 -12.89 -3.89 8.75
CA LEU A 64 -11.60 -4.07 8.08
C LEU A 64 -11.18 -2.81 7.31
N ILE A 65 -12.12 -2.17 6.60
CA ILE A 65 -11.90 -0.90 5.89
C ILE A 65 -11.61 0.24 6.89
N ARG A 66 -12.35 0.32 8.01
CA ARG A 66 -12.10 1.31 9.08
C ARG A 66 -10.69 1.16 9.65
N LYS A 67 -10.30 -0.05 10.05
CA LYS A 67 -8.95 -0.36 10.55
C LYS A 67 -7.86 -0.06 9.52
N SER A 68 -8.11 -0.34 8.24
CA SER A 68 -7.17 -0.03 7.16
C SER A 68 -6.94 1.47 6.98
N LYS A 69 -8.02 2.27 7.06
CA LYS A 69 -7.96 3.74 7.06
C LYS A 69 -7.24 4.29 8.30
N GLU A 70 -7.50 3.72 9.48
CA GLU A 70 -6.77 4.06 10.73
C GLU A 70 -5.30 3.61 10.72
N GLY A 71 -5.00 2.59 9.93
CA GLY A 71 -3.65 2.16 9.58
C GLY A 71 -2.94 3.08 8.58
N GLY A 72 -3.62 4.10 8.05
CA GLY A 72 -3.03 5.10 7.14
C GLY A 72 -3.13 4.77 5.65
N LEU A 73 -3.96 3.80 5.23
CA LEU A 73 -4.12 3.45 3.82
C LEU A 73 -5.05 4.44 3.09
N ASP A 74 -4.64 4.86 1.89
CA ASP A 74 -5.43 5.64 0.93
C ASP A 74 -6.33 4.75 0.04
N VAL A 75 -5.87 3.53 -0.26
CA VAL A 75 -6.44 2.64 -1.29
C VAL A 75 -6.65 1.24 -0.73
N ILE A 76 -7.75 0.59 -1.14
CA ILE A 76 -7.97 -0.84 -0.96
C ILE A 76 -7.85 -1.52 -2.33
N GLU A 77 -7.00 -2.53 -2.43
CA GLU A 77 -6.84 -3.35 -3.63
C GLU A 77 -7.61 -4.67 -3.47
N THR A 78 -8.24 -5.17 -4.53
CA THR A 78 -8.82 -6.53 -4.54
C THR A 78 -8.79 -7.16 -5.92
N TYR A 79 -8.50 -8.46 -5.97
CA TYR A 79 -8.83 -9.27 -7.14
C TYR A 79 -10.34 -9.54 -7.23
N ILE A 80 -10.79 -9.90 -8.43
CA ILE A 80 -12.12 -10.41 -8.69
C ILE A 80 -12.05 -11.94 -8.74
N PHE A 81 -12.82 -12.61 -7.87
CA PHE A 81 -12.82 -14.07 -7.74
C PHE A 81 -13.87 -14.67 -8.63
N TRP A 82 -13.56 -14.75 -9.93
CA TRP A 82 -14.54 -15.18 -10.92
C TRP A 82 -15.07 -16.60 -10.65
N ASN A 83 -14.25 -17.53 -10.14
CA ASN A 83 -14.71 -18.85 -9.68
C ASN A 83 -15.76 -18.83 -8.54
N TYR A 84 -15.89 -17.72 -7.80
CA TYR A 84 -16.97 -17.50 -6.83
C TYR A 84 -18.22 -16.87 -7.44
N HIS A 85 -18.06 -16.10 -8.52
CA HIS A 85 -19.15 -15.39 -9.20
C HIS A 85 -19.79 -16.21 -10.32
N GLU A 86 -19.05 -17.14 -10.92
CA GLU A 86 -19.51 -18.11 -11.93
C GLU A 86 -19.26 -19.56 -11.45
N PRO A 87 -19.96 -20.05 -10.40
CA PRO A 87 -19.80 -21.42 -9.91
C PRO A 87 -20.40 -22.49 -10.87
N VAL A 88 -21.17 -22.06 -11.88
CA VAL A 88 -21.75 -22.89 -12.94
C VAL A 88 -21.68 -22.08 -14.25
N LYS A 89 -21.16 -22.70 -15.32
CA LYS A 89 -20.78 -22.06 -16.58
C LYS A 89 -21.90 -21.22 -17.23
N GLY A 90 -21.59 -19.96 -17.58
CA GLY A 90 -22.46 -18.97 -18.21
C GLY A 90 -21.83 -17.64 -18.67
N GLU A 91 -20.73 -17.13 -18.09
CA GLU A 91 -20.18 -15.76 -18.34
C GLU A 91 -18.71 -15.58 -17.84
N ILE A 92 -17.66 -15.09 -18.54
CA ILE A 92 -17.29 -14.93 -19.99
C ILE A 92 -15.74 -14.96 -20.16
N GLU A 93 -15.16 -16.14 -20.47
CA GLU A 93 -13.76 -16.50 -20.91
C GLU A 93 -12.43 -15.99 -20.28
N ASN A 94 -11.50 -16.95 -20.16
CA ASN A 94 -10.06 -16.84 -19.85
C ASN A 94 -9.32 -18.06 -20.45
N GLU A 95 -8.23 -17.81 -21.17
CA GLU A 95 -7.36 -18.80 -21.85
C GLU A 95 -7.91 -19.51 -23.11
N TYR A 96 -8.98 -19.00 -23.73
CA TYR A 96 -9.52 -19.51 -25.00
C TYR A 96 -8.47 -19.86 -26.09
N GLY A 97 -7.39 -19.08 -26.23
CA GLY A 97 -6.32 -19.32 -27.22
C GLY A 97 -5.62 -20.69 -27.11
N ASN A 98 -5.58 -21.30 -25.91
CA ASN A 98 -5.00 -22.63 -25.70
C ASN A 98 -5.84 -23.77 -26.31
N VAL A 99 -7.12 -23.50 -26.58
CA VAL A 99 -8.09 -24.43 -27.17
C VAL A 99 -8.69 -23.93 -28.49
N GLU A 100 -8.44 -22.68 -28.87
CA GLU A 100 -8.92 -22.04 -30.10
C GLU A 100 -8.66 -22.88 -31.36
N TRP A 101 -7.47 -23.49 -31.45
CA TRP A 101 -7.10 -24.38 -32.55
C TRP A 101 -7.99 -25.62 -32.65
N ALA A 102 -8.57 -26.09 -31.54
CA ALA A 102 -9.52 -27.22 -31.51
C ALA A 102 -10.95 -26.80 -31.90
N TYR A 103 -11.24 -25.49 -31.92
CA TYR A 103 -12.53 -24.90 -32.32
C TYR A 103 -12.48 -24.16 -33.67
N GLY A 104 -11.30 -24.05 -34.29
CA GLY A 104 -11.14 -23.52 -35.64
C GLY A 104 -11.66 -22.09 -35.82
N ILE A 105 -12.49 -21.87 -36.84
CA ILE A 105 -12.95 -20.53 -37.24
C ILE A 105 -13.99 -19.94 -36.28
N GLU A 106 -14.74 -20.77 -35.55
CA GLU A 106 -15.66 -20.31 -34.51
C GLU A 106 -14.87 -19.77 -33.31
N GLY A 107 -13.72 -20.37 -33.01
CA GLY A 107 -12.83 -19.88 -31.97
C GLY A 107 -12.22 -18.51 -32.25
N GLN A 108 -11.75 -18.31 -33.48
CA GLN A 108 -11.25 -17.01 -33.94
C GLN A 108 -12.35 -15.92 -33.93
N SER A 109 -13.61 -16.32 -34.14
CA SER A 109 -14.77 -15.41 -34.07
C SER A 109 -15.12 -15.05 -32.62
N TYR A 110 -15.02 -16.02 -31.71
CA TYR A 110 -15.25 -15.84 -30.28
C TYR A 110 -14.26 -14.85 -29.64
N VAL A 111 -12.95 -15.06 -29.89
CA VAL A 111 -11.88 -14.17 -29.39
C VAL A 111 -12.08 -12.73 -29.85
N LYS A 112 -12.55 -12.55 -31.10
CA LYS A 112 -12.87 -11.22 -31.65
C LYS A 112 -13.99 -10.51 -30.89
N TRP A 113 -15.09 -11.21 -30.63
CA TRP A 113 -16.23 -10.68 -29.87
C TRP A 113 -15.87 -10.32 -28.42
N ALA A 114 -15.08 -11.17 -27.75
CA ALA A 114 -14.61 -10.88 -26.38
C ALA A 114 -13.63 -9.70 -26.33
N ALA A 115 -12.73 -9.57 -27.32
CA ALA A 115 -11.81 -8.45 -27.42
C ALA A 115 -12.53 -7.12 -27.73
N GLU A 116 -13.50 -7.11 -28.64
CA GLU A 116 -14.32 -5.93 -28.93
C GLU A 116 -15.18 -5.51 -27.73
N MET A 117 -15.71 -6.47 -26.98
CA MET A 117 -16.46 -6.23 -25.73
C MET A 117 -15.58 -5.57 -24.66
N ALA A 118 -14.37 -6.07 -24.41
CA ALA A 118 -13.46 -5.52 -23.40
C ALA A 118 -12.90 -4.13 -23.80
N VAL A 119 -12.56 -3.93 -25.07
CA VAL A 119 -12.04 -2.66 -25.60
C VAL A 119 -13.13 -1.56 -25.61
N GLY A 120 -14.41 -1.94 -25.70
CA GLY A 120 -15.54 -1.01 -25.63
C GLY A 120 -15.85 -0.41 -24.25
N LEU A 121 -15.22 -0.88 -23.16
CA LEU A 121 -15.61 -0.53 -21.78
C LEU A 121 -15.23 0.90 -21.34
N ASN A 122 -14.39 1.61 -22.09
CA ASN A 122 -14.04 3.04 -21.91
C ASN A 122 -13.85 3.49 -20.44
N THR A 123 -13.07 2.74 -19.68
CA THR A 123 -12.78 3.03 -18.26
C THR A 123 -12.00 4.34 -18.13
N THR A 124 -12.48 5.28 -17.32
CA THR A 124 -11.88 6.63 -17.16
C THR A 124 -10.65 6.66 -16.24
N VAL A 125 -9.96 5.54 -16.07
CA VAL A 125 -8.84 5.35 -15.13
C VAL A 125 -7.71 4.51 -15.76
N PRO A 126 -6.45 4.62 -15.30
CA PRO A 126 -5.32 3.89 -15.87
C PRO A 126 -5.37 2.38 -15.59
N TRP A 127 -4.86 1.59 -16.55
CA TRP A 127 -4.64 0.16 -16.39
C TRP A 127 -3.21 -0.15 -15.94
N VAL A 128 -3.05 -1.23 -15.15
CA VAL A 128 -1.76 -1.71 -14.64
C VAL A 128 -1.55 -3.19 -14.97
N MET A 129 -0.30 -3.59 -15.19
CA MET A 129 0.10 -5.00 -15.32
C MET A 129 1.32 -5.28 -14.44
N CYS A 130 1.19 -6.23 -13.52
CA CYS A 130 2.26 -6.61 -12.62
C CYS A 130 3.27 -7.57 -13.28
N VAL A 131 4.56 -7.38 -12.98
CA VAL A 131 5.69 -8.18 -13.49
C VAL A 131 5.83 -8.18 -15.04
N GLN A 132 5.07 -7.34 -15.74
CA GLN A 132 5.05 -7.28 -17.21
C GLN A 132 6.04 -6.23 -17.76
N LYS A 133 7.30 -6.61 -17.97
CA LYS A 133 8.37 -5.67 -18.39
C LYS A 133 8.05 -4.90 -19.68
N ASP A 134 7.32 -5.50 -20.60
CA ASP A 134 6.99 -5.01 -21.95
C ASP A 134 5.54 -4.51 -22.08
N ALA A 135 4.85 -4.22 -20.97
CA ALA A 135 3.46 -3.73 -21.00
C ALA A 135 3.31 -2.51 -21.95
N PRO A 136 2.42 -2.59 -22.97
CA PRO A 136 2.27 -1.56 -23.99
C PRO A 136 1.61 -0.29 -23.42
N ASP A 137 1.91 0.87 -24.00
CA ASP A 137 1.25 2.12 -23.61
C ASP A 137 -0.26 2.06 -23.95
N PRO A 138 -1.16 2.59 -23.08
CA PRO A 138 -0.89 3.37 -21.86
C PRO A 138 -0.80 2.55 -20.56
N VAL A 139 -0.61 1.23 -20.63
CA VAL A 139 -0.60 0.36 -19.44
C VAL A 139 0.68 0.54 -18.63
N ILE A 140 0.54 0.73 -17.31
CA ILE A 140 1.67 0.89 -16.39
C ILE A 140 2.17 -0.48 -15.96
N ASN A 141 3.46 -0.77 -16.17
CA ASN A 141 4.06 -1.97 -15.61
C ASN A 141 4.46 -1.76 -14.14
N THR A 142 4.20 -2.75 -13.29
CA THR A 142 4.42 -2.65 -11.83
C THR A 142 5.27 -3.80 -11.30
N CYS A 143 5.78 -3.63 -10.07
CA CYS A 143 6.66 -4.61 -9.42
C CYS A 143 5.98 -5.36 -8.29
N ASN A 144 6.42 -6.61 -8.09
CA ASN A 144 5.96 -7.54 -7.05
C ASN A 144 7.21 -8.14 -6.36
N GLY A 145 7.18 -8.33 -5.04
CA GLY A 145 8.31 -8.88 -4.30
C GLY A 145 8.32 -8.58 -2.80
N PHE A 146 9.36 -9.06 -2.12
CA PHE A 146 9.74 -8.55 -0.79
C PHE A 146 10.41 -7.16 -0.89
N TYR A 147 11.01 -6.84 -2.05
CA TYR A 147 11.73 -5.60 -2.36
C TYR A 147 11.49 -5.19 -3.81
N CYS A 148 11.15 -3.92 -4.03
CA CYS A 148 10.99 -3.31 -5.36
C CYS A 148 11.71 -1.95 -5.48
N ASP A 149 12.64 -1.64 -4.56
CA ASP A 149 13.42 -0.39 -4.57
C ASP A 149 14.26 -0.21 -5.85
N ARG A 150 14.76 -1.31 -6.44
CA ARG A 150 15.51 -1.29 -7.70
C ARG A 150 14.65 -1.35 -8.97
N PHE A 151 13.33 -1.43 -8.84
CA PHE A 151 12.43 -1.44 -10.00
C PHE A 151 12.38 -0.07 -10.66
N THR A 152 12.31 -0.09 -11.99
CA THR A 152 12.07 1.07 -12.86
C THR A 152 10.99 0.68 -13.87
N PRO A 153 9.96 1.53 -14.09
CA PRO A 153 8.96 1.27 -15.12
C PRO A 153 9.58 1.29 -16.53
N ASN A 154 8.88 0.72 -17.51
CA ASN A 154 9.40 0.52 -18.86
C ASN A 154 9.45 1.79 -19.73
N SER A 155 8.91 2.90 -19.23
CA SER A 155 8.99 4.23 -19.83
C SER A 155 9.18 5.30 -18.75
N PRO A 156 9.97 6.37 -19.01
CA PRO A 156 10.07 7.52 -18.11
C PRO A 156 8.77 8.35 -18.02
N SER A 157 7.75 8.06 -18.83
CA SER A 157 6.42 8.67 -18.73
C SER A 157 5.46 7.95 -17.76
N LYS A 158 5.89 6.83 -17.16
CA LYS A 158 5.11 6.02 -16.24
C LYS A 158 5.63 6.16 -14.79
N PRO A 159 4.74 6.12 -13.78
CA PRO A 159 5.15 6.19 -12.37
C PRO A 159 5.74 4.86 -11.89
N LYS A 160 6.57 4.92 -10.85
CA LYS A 160 7.12 3.73 -10.19
C LYS A 160 6.13 3.19 -9.15
N MET A 161 5.53 2.03 -9.44
CA MET A 161 4.48 1.41 -8.63
C MET A 161 4.86 0.00 -8.17
N TRP A 162 4.58 -0.31 -6.90
CA TRP A 162 4.76 -1.61 -6.26
C TRP A 162 3.38 -2.17 -5.90
N THR A 163 2.84 -3.02 -6.77
CA THR A 163 1.53 -3.65 -6.58
C THR A 163 1.56 -4.76 -5.55
N GLU A 164 2.72 -5.38 -5.26
CA GLU A 164 2.74 -6.51 -4.35
C GLU A 164 3.94 -6.53 -3.37
N ASN A 165 3.82 -5.89 -2.21
CA ASN A 165 4.80 -5.98 -1.12
C ASN A 165 4.46 -7.11 -0.14
N TYR A 166 5.22 -8.20 -0.20
CA TYR A 166 4.92 -9.45 0.50
C TYR A 166 5.06 -9.33 2.02
N SER A 167 3.98 -9.12 2.76
CA SER A 167 4.06 -8.89 4.22
C SER A 167 4.24 -10.15 5.10
N GLY A 168 4.36 -11.33 4.46
CA GLY A 168 4.70 -12.64 5.06
C GLY A 168 4.77 -13.75 3.98
N TRP A 169 4.28 -14.96 4.26
CA TRP A 169 4.04 -16.01 3.24
C TRP A 169 2.80 -16.89 3.56
N PHE A 170 2.23 -17.59 2.58
CA PHE A 170 1.04 -18.44 2.81
C PHE A 170 1.40 -19.68 3.62
N LEU A 171 0.49 -20.07 4.50
CA LEU A 171 0.56 -21.36 5.16
C LEU A 171 0.15 -22.46 4.18
N SER A 172 1.03 -23.44 3.97
CA SER A 172 0.71 -24.70 3.31
C SER A 172 0.48 -25.79 4.36
N PHE A 173 -0.44 -26.72 4.10
CA PHE A 173 -0.66 -27.87 4.99
C PHE A 173 0.64 -28.67 5.17
N GLY A 174 0.99 -28.95 6.43
CA GLY A 174 2.22 -29.66 6.80
C GLY A 174 3.47 -28.79 6.97
N TYR A 175 3.39 -27.47 6.72
CA TYR A 175 4.50 -26.52 6.90
C TYR A 175 4.32 -25.64 8.14
N ALA A 176 5.40 -25.00 8.58
CA ALA A 176 5.36 -24.01 9.65
C ALA A 176 4.72 -22.69 9.18
N VAL A 177 4.13 -21.94 10.12
CA VAL A 177 3.55 -20.61 9.86
C VAL A 177 4.66 -19.64 9.44
N PRO A 178 4.62 -19.06 8.23
CA PRO A 178 5.62 -18.10 7.80
C PRO A 178 5.51 -16.76 8.54
N TYR A 179 6.62 -16.04 8.65
CA TYR A 179 6.72 -14.78 9.37
C TYR A 179 7.68 -13.82 8.67
N ARG A 180 7.31 -12.54 8.57
CA ARG A 180 8.18 -11.45 8.11
C ARG A 180 8.25 -10.37 9.20
N PRO A 181 9.45 -10.05 9.74
CA PRO A 181 9.61 -8.97 10.71
C PRO A 181 9.01 -7.64 10.20
N VAL A 182 8.42 -6.84 11.09
CA VAL A 182 7.87 -5.55 10.66
C VAL A 182 8.98 -4.56 10.33
N GLU A 183 10.10 -4.65 11.04
CA GLU A 183 11.31 -3.87 10.79
C GLU A 183 11.80 -4.11 9.36
N ASP A 184 11.73 -5.36 8.90
CA ASP A 184 12.11 -5.76 7.54
C ASP A 184 11.15 -5.15 6.49
N LEU A 185 9.85 -5.32 6.74
CA LEU A 185 8.79 -4.81 5.88
C LEU A 185 8.80 -3.28 5.77
N ALA A 186 8.96 -2.57 6.89
CA ALA A 186 8.95 -1.11 6.98
C ALA A 186 10.11 -0.47 6.23
N PHE A 187 11.32 -1.04 6.34
CA PHE A 187 12.48 -0.62 5.57
C PHE A 187 12.30 -0.91 4.08
N ALA A 188 11.73 -2.05 3.70
CA ALA A 188 11.47 -2.34 2.28
C ALA A 188 10.55 -1.29 1.65
N VAL A 189 9.48 -0.91 2.35
CA VAL A 189 8.56 0.19 1.97
C VAL A 189 9.31 1.52 1.88
N ALA A 190 10.06 1.88 2.91
CA ALA A 190 10.79 3.14 2.95
C ALA A 190 11.89 3.22 1.87
N ARG A 191 12.60 2.13 1.57
CA ARG A 191 13.53 2.02 0.43
C ARG A 191 12.85 2.20 -0.92
N PHE A 192 11.61 1.76 -1.05
CA PHE A 192 10.85 1.98 -2.28
C PHE A 192 10.49 3.47 -2.45
N PHE A 193 10.07 4.15 -1.38
CA PHE A 193 9.79 5.60 -1.41
C PHE A 193 11.06 6.47 -1.46
N GLU A 194 12.18 6.07 -0.86
CA GLU A 194 13.44 6.82 -0.96
C GLU A 194 13.99 6.82 -2.39
N THR A 195 13.76 5.73 -3.13
CA THR A 195 14.18 5.54 -4.54
C THR A 195 13.10 5.96 -5.57
N GLY A 196 12.21 6.87 -5.21
CA GLY A 196 11.28 7.52 -6.13
C GLY A 196 9.97 6.77 -6.42
N GLY A 197 9.65 5.72 -5.66
CA GLY A 197 8.35 5.05 -5.73
C GLY A 197 7.20 5.95 -5.25
N THR A 198 6.00 5.77 -5.82
CA THR A 198 4.84 6.64 -5.49
C THR A 198 3.54 5.90 -5.20
N PHE A 199 3.46 4.59 -5.47
CA PHE A 199 2.36 3.72 -5.08
C PHE A 199 2.95 2.43 -4.48
N GLN A 200 2.53 2.05 -3.29
CA GLN A 200 2.91 0.77 -2.67
C GLN A 200 1.70 0.08 -2.05
N ASN A 201 1.49 -1.19 -2.39
CA ASN A 201 0.43 -2.03 -1.85
C ASN A 201 0.98 -3.18 -0.99
N TYR A 202 0.39 -3.43 0.18
CA TYR A 202 0.71 -4.62 1.00
C TYR A 202 -0.09 -5.83 0.52
N TYR A 203 0.64 -6.91 0.27
CA TYR A 203 0.19 -8.05 -0.53
C TYR A 203 0.74 -9.37 0.01
N MET A 204 0.13 -10.47 -0.41
CA MET A 204 0.45 -11.84 -0.01
C MET A 204 0.31 -12.82 -1.23
N VAL A 205 1.43 -13.30 -1.82
CA VAL A 205 1.53 -14.24 -2.99
C VAL A 205 0.71 -15.51 -2.89
N GLY A 206 0.18 -15.96 -4.03
CA GLY A 206 -0.22 -17.37 -4.21
C GLY A 206 -1.71 -17.54 -4.50
N LEU A 207 -2.25 -16.67 -5.36
CA LEU A 207 -3.67 -16.33 -5.45
C LEU A 207 -4.20 -15.78 -4.11
N ILE A 208 -4.76 -14.56 -4.15
CA ILE A 208 -5.50 -13.90 -3.07
C ILE A 208 -4.54 -13.24 -2.02
N ASN A 209 -4.66 -11.93 -1.76
CA ASN A 209 -3.53 -11.07 -1.30
C ASN A 209 -4.03 -9.91 -0.43
N LEU A 210 -3.39 -9.62 0.71
CA LEU A 210 -4.10 -8.95 1.81
C LEU A 210 -3.28 -8.13 2.85
N TYR A 211 -3.82 -6.99 3.28
CA TYR A 211 -3.55 -6.29 4.56
C TYR A 211 -4.32 -6.94 5.74
N PHE A 212 -5.33 -7.78 5.42
CA PHE A 212 -6.12 -8.64 6.31
C PHE A 212 -6.16 -10.07 5.76
N GLY A 213 -5.38 -11.02 6.27
CA GLY A 213 -5.20 -12.34 5.65
C GLY A 213 -6.45 -13.20 5.47
N GLY A 214 -7.38 -13.15 6.43
CA GLY A 214 -8.65 -13.89 6.40
C GLY A 214 -8.52 -15.40 6.17
N THR A 215 -9.62 -16.01 5.70
CA THR A 215 -9.79 -17.47 5.64
C THR A 215 -10.19 -17.93 4.24
N ASN A 216 -9.64 -19.06 3.79
CA ASN A 216 -10.09 -19.79 2.61
C ASN A 216 -11.37 -20.58 2.93
N PHE A 217 -12.52 -19.90 2.95
CA PHE A 217 -13.80 -20.52 3.29
C PHE A 217 -14.27 -21.58 2.29
N GLY A 218 -14.98 -22.59 2.79
CA GLY A 218 -15.58 -23.64 1.98
C GLY A 218 -14.53 -24.59 1.38
N ARG A 219 -14.65 -24.86 0.07
CA ARG A 219 -13.83 -25.85 -0.66
C ARG A 219 -13.33 -25.37 -2.03
N THR A 220 -13.46 -24.07 -2.32
CA THR A 220 -13.17 -23.46 -3.62
C THR A 220 -12.31 -22.19 -3.54
N ALA A 221 -11.98 -21.69 -2.33
CA ALA A 221 -11.00 -20.60 -2.14
C ALA A 221 -9.55 -21.09 -2.08
N GLY A 222 -9.31 -22.20 -1.38
CA GLY A 222 -7.95 -22.70 -1.16
C GLY A 222 -7.36 -23.29 -2.45
N GLY A 223 -6.17 -22.83 -2.84
CA GLY A 223 -5.36 -23.52 -3.84
C GLY A 223 -4.86 -24.88 -3.34
N PRO A 224 -4.28 -25.73 -4.21
CA PRO A 224 -3.74 -27.02 -3.83
C PRO A 224 -2.74 -26.92 -2.67
N LEU A 225 -2.98 -27.68 -1.59
CA LEU A 225 -2.19 -27.71 -0.36
C LEU A 225 -2.11 -26.38 0.43
N ILE A 226 -2.79 -25.32 0.02
CA ILE A 226 -2.92 -24.08 0.80
C ILE A 226 -3.83 -24.35 2.00
N ALA A 227 -3.42 -23.90 3.19
CA ALA A 227 -4.21 -24.09 4.40
C ALA A 227 -5.54 -23.31 4.35
N THR A 228 -6.48 -23.71 5.21
CA THR A 228 -7.72 -22.96 5.43
C THR A 228 -7.43 -21.55 5.96
N SER A 229 -6.47 -21.43 6.88
CA SER A 229 -5.94 -20.14 7.32
C SER A 229 -5.17 -19.48 6.19
N TYR A 230 -5.45 -18.19 5.95
CA TYR A 230 -4.60 -17.34 5.13
C TYR A 230 -4.16 -16.08 5.90
N ASP A 231 -3.98 -16.20 7.21
CA ASP A 231 -3.43 -15.15 8.07
C ASP A 231 -2.19 -14.47 7.46
N TYR A 232 -1.27 -15.30 6.96
CA TYR A 232 -0.10 -14.91 6.17
C TYR A 232 0.83 -13.93 6.91
N ASP A 233 0.67 -13.70 8.23
CA ASP A 233 1.36 -12.66 9.01
C ASP A 233 1.02 -11.22 8.58
N ALA A 234 -0.22 -10.98 8.16
CA ALA A 234 -0.74 -9.66 7.76
C ALA A 234 -0.88 -8.66 8.95
N PRO A 235 -0.90 -7.33 8.69
CA PRO A 235 -1.11 -6.30 9.72
C PRO A 235 -2.45 -6.41 10.47
N LEU A 236 -3.50 -6.91 9.80
CA LEU A 236 -4.69 -7.45 10.43
C LEU A 236 -4.65 -8.98 10.31
N ASP A 237 -4.80 -9.69 11.42
CA ASP A 237 -4.74 -11.16 11.44
C ASP A 237 -5.96 -11.81 10.75
N GLU A 238 -5.97 -13.14 10.62
CA GLU A 238 -7.10 -13.90 10.05
C GLU A 238 -8.48 -13.55 10.62
N TYR A 239 -8.56 -13.10 11.87
CA TYR A 239 -9.80 -12.76 12.56
C TYR A 239 -10.15 -11.26 12.50
N GLY A 240 -9.30 -10.46 11.86
CA GLY A 240 -9.47 -9.02 11.71
C GLY A 240 -9.03 -8.23 12.95
N PHE A 241 -8.27 -8.84 13.87
CA PHE A 241 -7.64 -8.14 14.98
C PHE A 241 -6.33 -7.47 14.56
N ILE A 242 -5.93 -6.45 15.31
CA ILE A 242 -4.76 -5.63 15.02
C ILE A 242 -3.50 -6.38 15.47
N ARG A 243 -2.67 -6.82 14.51
CA ARG A 243 -1.39 -7.50 14.80
C ARG A 243 -0.34 -6.48 15.21
N GLN A 244 -0.10 -6.34 16.51
CA GLN A 244 1.02 -5.54 17.04
C GLN A 244 2.32 -6.36 17.14
N PRO A 245 3.51 -5.77 16.91
CA PRO A 245 3.74 -4.37 16.58
C PRO A 245 3.51 -4.01 15.09
N LYS A 246 3.17 -4.98 14.23
CA LYS A 246 3.18 -4.82 12.76
C LYS A 246 2.29 -3.66 12.30
N PHE A 247 1.02 -3.65 12.68
CA PHE A 247 0.06 -2.59 12.32
C PHE A 247 0.50 -1.20 12.80
N GLY A 248 0.86 -1.06 14.08
CA GLY A 248 1.23 0.24 14.66
C GLY A 248 2.47 0.84 14.00
N HIS A 249 3.50 0.01 13.80
CA HIS A 249 4.77 0.46 13.21
C HIS A 249 4.61 0.84 11.72
N LEU A 250 3.79 0.11 10.95
CA LEU A 250 3.48 0.50 9.57
C LEU A 250 2.62 1.76 9.49
N ARG A 251 1.62 1.93 10.39
CA ARG A 251 0.84 3.17 10.48
C ARG A 251 1.73 4.38 10.74
N ASP A 252 2.67 4.26 11.67
CA ASP A 252 3.59 5.35 12.01
C ASP A 252 4.51 5.68 10.81
N LEU A 253 4.95 4.65 10.07
CA LEU A 253 5.67 4.83 8.79
C LEU A 253 4.80 5.54 7.75
N HIS A 254 3.52 5.20 7.64
CA HIS A 254 2.60 5.84 6.70
C HIS A 254 2.45 7.33 7.00
N LEU A 255 2.20 7.67 8.26
CA LEU A 255 2.14 9.06 8.74
C LEU A 255 3.42 9.84 8.46
N ALA A 256 4.58 9.19 8.58
CA ALA A 256 5.86 9.81 8.23
C ALA A 256 5.93 10.12 6.73
N ILE A 257 5.75 9.11 5.86
CA ILE A 257 5.78 9.27 4.40
C ILE A 257 4.80 10.36 3.94
N LYS A 258 3.60 10.41 4.54
CA LYS A 258 2.58 11.43 4.26
C LYS A 258 3.01 12.85 4.64
N GLN A 259 3.74 13.04 5.73
CA GLN A 259 4.32 14.35 6.09
C GLN A 259 5.31 14.87 5.03
N CYS A 260 5.84 13.99 4.17
CA CYS A 260 6.74 14.33 3.08
C CYS A 260 6.13 14.16 1.68
N GLU A 261 4.81 13.91 1.55
CA GLU A 261 4.11 13.73 0.26
C GLU A 261 4.38 14.89 -0.70
N GLU A 262 4.38 16.15 -0.22
CA GLU A 262 4.67 17.34 -1.05
C GLU A 262 6.07 17.32 -1.70
N TYR A 263 7.09 16.82 -1.01
CA TYR A 263 8.46 16.74 -1.53
C TYR A 263 8.60 15.56 -2.49
N LEU A 264 8.02 14.41 -2.10
CA LEU A 264 8.05 13.17 -2.87
C LEU A 264 7.40 13.32 -4.26
N VAL A 265 6.31 14.09 -4.40
CA VAL A 265 5.63 14.29 -5.69
C VAL A 265 6.21 15.41 -6.57
N ASN A 266 6.98 16.34 -6.00
CA ASN A 266 7.51 17.50 -6.71
C ASN A 266 9.00 17.41 -7.06
N ALA A 267 9.77 16.59 -6.34
CA ALA A 267 11.21 16.41 -6.56
C ALA A 267 11.58 14.95 -6.87
N ASN A 268 12.75 14.75 -7.48
CA ASN A 268 13.37 13.43 -7.61
C ASN A 268 14.47 13.27 -6.54
N PRO A 269 14.69 12.04 -6.04
CA PRO A 269 15.69 11.79 -5.01
C PRO A 269 17.10 12.02 -5.57
N ILE A 270 17.92 12.74 -4.81
CA ILE A 270 19.36 12.84 -5.02
C ILE A 270 20.04 11.95 -3.98
N GLN A 271 20.70 10.89 -4.44
CA GLN A 271 21.50 10.00 -3.60
C GLN A 271 22.81 10.69 -3.20
N GLN A 272 23.17 10.59 -1.93
CA GLN A 272 24.42 11.10 -1.35
C GLN A 272 25.02 10.00 -0.46
N SER A 273 26.33 9.75 -0.58
CA SER A 273 27.00 8.81 0.32
C SER A 273 27.32 9.49 1.66
N LEU A 274 26.94 8.84 2.76
CA LEU A 274 27.30 9.23 4.13
C LEU A 274 28.46 8.38 4.68
N GLY A 275 28.87 7.34 3.96
CA GLY A 275 29.91 6.40 4.34
C GLY A 275 29.73 5.04 3.65
N ARG A 276 30.50 4.04 4.10
CA ARG A 276 30.36 2.66 3.62
C ARG A 276 29.03 2.08 4.09
N ASN A 277 28.18 1.63 3.15
CA ASN A 277 26.82 1.14 3.41
C ASN A 277 25.86 2.18 4.03
N LEU A 278 26.20 3.47 3.98
CA LEU A 278 25.43 4.57 4.57
C LEU A 278 25.10 5.61 3.49
N GLU A 279 23.82 5.90 3.30
CA GLU A 279 23.35 6.77 2.23
C GLU A 279 22.23 7.71 2.70
N ALA A 280 22.14 8.87 2.05
CA ALA A 280 20.99 9.77 2.13
C ALA A 280 20.32 9.88 0.76
N HIS A 281 19.00 9.77 0.70
CA HIS A 281 18.19 10.08 -0.47
C HIS A 281 17.38 11.36 -0.19
N VAL A 282 17.72 12.45 -0.90
CA VAL A 282 17.23 13.80 -0.58
C VAL A 282 16.33 14.35 -1.68
N TYR A 283 15.13 14.79 -1.31
CA TYR A 283 14.12 15.42 -2.16
C TYR A 283 14.07 16.92 -1.87
N TYR A 284 14.74 17.72 -2.69
CA TYR A 284 14.77 19.18 -2.52
C TYR A 284 13.53 19.84 -3.13
N LYS A 285 12.78 20.59 -2.30
CA LYS A 285 11.75 21.54 -2.75
C LYS A 285 12.38 22.90 -3.07
N THR A 286 13.35 23.32 -2.26
CA THR A 286 14.30 24.42 -2.56
C THR A 286 15.68 24.04 -2.03
N SER A 287 16.72 24.89 -2.19
CA SER A 287 18.06 24.60 -1.67
C SER A 287 18.12 24.39 -0.16
N ASN A 288 17.18 24.98 0.59
CA ASN A 288 17.15 24.99 2.05
C ASN A 288 15.94 24.22 2.64
N ASP A 289 15.14 23.58 1.77
CA ASP A 289 13.88 22.93 2.15
C ASP A 289 13.75 21.58 1.43
N CYS A 290 13.78 20.47 2.18
CA CYS A 290 13.92 19.13 1.63
C CYS A 290 13.33 18.02 2.53
N ALA A 291 12.94 16.90 1.93
CA ALA A 291 12.83 15.61 2.62
C ALA A 291 14.15 14.83 2.51
N ALA A 292 14.53 14.06 3.52
CA ALA A 292 15.69 13.17 3.43
C ALA A 292 15.44 11.82 4.13
N PHE A 293 15.71 10.73 3.43
CA PHE A 293 15.78 9.37 3.97
C PHE A 293 17.24 9.03 4.26
N LEU A 294 17.56 8.59 5.49
CA LEU A 294 18.90 8.18 5.90
C LEU A 294 18.92 6.68 6.15
N ALA A 295 19.65 5.94 5.30
CA ALA A 295 19.67 4.49 5.28
C ALA A 295 21.02 3.90 5.73
N ASN A 296 20.96 2.83 6.51
CA ASN A 296 22.08 1.95 6.81
C ASN A 296 21.78 0.56 6.24
N TYR A 297 22.62 0.10 5.33
CA TYR A 297 22.49 -1.21 4.68
C TYR A 297 23.39 -2.28 5.33
N ASP A 298 24.12 -1.93 6.39
CA ASP A 298 24.90 -2.91 7.13
C ASP A 298 23.98 -3.83 7.94
N SER A 299 24.10 -5.14 7.72
CA SER A 299 23.29 -6.15 8.39
C SER A 299 23.71 -6.42 9.84
N SER A 300 24.84 -5.89 10.28
CA SER A 300 25.50 -6.31 11.53
C SER A 300 25.82 -5.17 12.50
N SER A 301 26.05 -3.95 11.99
CA SER A 301 26.50 -2.80 12.79
C SER A 301 25.63 -1.56 12.56
N GLY A 302 25.25 -0.90 13.67
CA GLY A 302 24.70 0.45 13.61
C GLY A 302 25.81 1.50 13.50
N ALA A 303 25.50 2.65 12.90
CA ALA A 303 26.47 3.72 12.64
C ALA A 303 25.88 5.09 12.98
N ASN A 304 26.74 6.02 13.42
CA ASN A 304 26.37 7.43 13.53
C ASN A 304 26.71 8.15 12.22
N VAL A 305 25.75 8.91 11.68
CA VAL A 305 25.92 9.77 10.51
C VAL A 305 25.63 11.23 10.86
N THR A 306 26.33 12.15 10.21
CA THR A 306 26.04 13.59 10.32
C THR A 306 25.38 14.07 9.02
N PHE A 307 24.21 14.66 9.10
CA PHE A 307 23.46 15.19 7.95
C PHE A 307 22.83 16.55 8.30
N ASN A 308 23.02 17.56 7.44
CA ASN A 308 22.62 18.95 7.69
C ASN A 308 23.01 19.47 9.10
N GLY A 309 24.24 19.18 9.55
CA GLY A 309 24.77 19.60 10.85
C GLY A 309 24.22 18.84 12.07
N ASN A 310 23.26 17.94 11.89
CA ASN A 310 22.69 17.11 12.96
C ASN A 310 23.30 15.70 12.92
N SER A 311 23.43 15.06 14.10
CA SER A 311 23.91 13.68 14.24
C SER A 311 22.74 12.72 14.41
N TYR A 312 22.80 11.56 13.75
CA TYR A 312 21.76 10.52 13.76
C TYR A 312 22.39 9.15 13.93
N PHE A 313 21.85 8.32 14.81
CA PHE A 313 22.20 6.91 14.90
C PHE A 313 21.30 6.10 13.96
N LEU A 314 21.90 5.37 13.01
CA LEU A 314 21.21 4.43 12.15
C LEU A 314 21.52 3.01 12.65
N PRO A 315 20.56 2.24 13.20
CA PRO A 315 20.81 0.88 13.66
C PRO A 315 21.15 -0.05 12.50
N ALA A 316 21.63 -1.26 12.82
CA ALA A 316 21.88 -2.29 11.83
C ALA A 316 20.56 -2.81 11.25
N TRP A 317 20.58 -3.18 9.98
CA TRP A 317 19.41 -3.70 9.28
C TRP A 317 18.77 -4.94 9.98
N VAL A 318 19.57 -5.79 10.63
CA VAL A 318 19.08 -7.01 11.33
C VAL A 318 19.04 -6.85 12.86
N SER A 319 19.14 -5.63 13.42
CA SER A 319 19.17 -5.46 14.87
C SER A 319 17.81 -5.70 15.53
N LYS A 320 17.68 -6.83 16.24
CA LYS A 320 16.47 -7.26 16.99
C LYS A 320 16.20 -6.43 18.26
N PHE A 321 16.03 -5.11 18.17
CA PHE A 321 15.72 -4.21 19.30
C PHE A 321 14.71 -3.10 18.89
N PRO A 322 13.97 -2.46 19.84
CA PRO A 322 12.51 -2.61 19.81
C PRO A 322 11.65 -1.45 19.26
N ARG A 323 10.60 -1.84 18.52
CA ARG A 323 9.17 -1.44 18.68
C ARG A 323 8.72 0.04 18.69
N LYS A 324 9.55 1.03 18.37
CA LYS A 324 9.06 2.40 18.10
C LYS A 324 9.73 2.97 16.84
N LEU A 325 8.93 3.53 15.95
CA LEU A 325 9.42 4.33 14.84
C LEU A 325 9.47 5.79 15.31
N ASP A 326 10.67 6.37 15.41
CA ASP A 326 10.81 7.75 15.89
C ASP A 326 10.55 8.76 14.75
N THR A 327 9.29 9.09 14.55
CA THR A 327 8.83 10.01 13.49
C THR A 327 8.91 11.46 13.95
N ALA A 328 10.04 12.14 13.69
CA ALA A 328 10.16 13.55 14.04
C ALA A 328 9.44 14.45 13.03
N THR A 329 8.84 15.52 13.56
CA THR A 329 7.66 16.16 12.96
C THR A 329 7.98 17.27 11.95
N LYS A 330 9.14 17.22 11.28
CA LYS A 330 9.53 18.17 10.22
C LYS A 330 10.34 17.46 9.15
N CYS A 331 9.89 17.57 7.90
CA CYS A 331 10.47 16.84 6.78
C CYS A 331 11.99 17.13 6.53
N CYS A 332 12.50 18.29 6.99
CA CYS A 332 13.95 18.60 7.02
C CYS A 332 14.76 17.88 8.13
N THR A 333 14.20 17.02 8.98
CA THR A 333 14.95 16.37 10.09
C THR A 333 14.34 15.02 10.52
N LYS A 334 15.15 13.94 10.52
CA LYS A 334 14.81 12.53 10.86
C LYS A 334 13.75 11.84 9.96
N PHE A 335 14.20 11.29 8.82
CA PHE A 335 13.98 9.85 8.59
C PHE A 335 15.29 9.14 8.85
N SER A 336 15.44 8.71 10.09
CA SER A 336 16.37 7.65 10.44
C SER A 336 15.49 6.50 10.92
N PHE A 337 15.85 5.27 10.60
CA PHE A 337 15.20 4.08 11.18
C PHE A 337 15.63 3.90 12.65
N ILE A 338 15.58 4.95 13.45
CA ILE A 338 15.92 4.96 14.87
C ILE A 338 14.89 4.12 15.61
N THR A 339 15.28 2.88 15.94
CA THR A 339 14.68 2.10 17.02
C THR A 339 15.28 2.58 18.34
N GLU A 340 14.92 3.79 18.79
CA GLU A 340 15.37 4.27 20.11
C GLU A 340 14.59 3.60 21.23
N LYS A 341 15.33 3.21 22.27
CA LYS A 341 14.80 2.65 23.50
C LYS A 341 14.51 3.81 24.46
N ASP A 342 13.26 4.26 24.52
CA ASP A 342 12.79 5.10 25.62
C ASP A 342 12.70 4.25 26.91
N PRO A 343 13.50 4.52 27.96
CA PRO A 343 13.42 3.78 29.21
C PRO A 343 12.34 4.29 30.18
N SER A 344 11.61 5.36 29.82
CA SER A 344 10.83 6.18 30.77
C SER A 344 9.30 6.09 30.61
N SER A 345 8.79 5.54 29.52
CA SER A 345 7.35 5.30 29.34
C SER A 345 6.93 3.87 29.71
N TRP A 346 5.84 3.75 30.48
CA TRP A 346 5.19 2.51 30.94
C TRP A 346 5.82 1.74 32.10
N SER A 347 5.86 2.37 33.28
CA SER A 347 5.47 1.67 34.50
C SER A 347 3.95 1.59 34.61
N LEU A 348 3.39 0.39 34.74
CA LEU A 348 2.16 -0.01 35.48
C LEU A 348 1.98 -1.54 35.31
N PRO A 349 1.28 -2.23 36.23
CA PRO A 349 1.79 -3.52 36.73
C PRO A 349 1.33 -4.76 35.95
N TYR A 350 2.18 -5.80 36.05
CA TYR A 350 1.76 -7.19 35.89
C TYR A 350 0.60 -7.51 36.85
N ALA A 351 -0.59 -7.76 36.32
CA ALA A 351 -1.61 -8.53 37.00
C ALA A 351 -1.42 -10.01 36.66
N GLN A 352 -1.07 -10.83 37.65
CA GLN A 352 -1.11 -12.28 37.51
C GLN A 352 -2.58 -12.71 37.38
N MET A 353 -2.87 -13.58 36.40
CA MET A 353 -3.99 -14.52 36.52
C MET A 353 -3.49 -15.91 36.21
N SER A 354 -3.17 -16.63 37.28
CA SER A 354 -3.08 -18.08 37.30
C SER A 354 -4.48 -18.67 37.49
N GLN A 355 -4.92 -19.53 36.58
CA GLN A 355 -5.52 -20.84 36.87
C GLN A 355 -5.56 -21.69 35.60
#